data_AF-A0A226M6P5-F1
#
_entry.id   AF-A0A226M6P5-F1
#
_cell.length_a   1.000
_cell.length_b   1.000
_cell.length_c   1.000
_cell.angle_alpha   90.00
_cell.angle_beta   90.00
_cell.angle_gamma   90.00
#
_symmetry.space_group_name_H-M   'P 1'
#
loop_
_entity.id
_entity.type
_entity.pdbx_description
1 polymer ?
#
loop_
_entity_poly.entity_id
_entity_poly.type
_entity_poly.pdbx_seq_one_letter_code
_entity_poly.pdbx_strand_id
1 'polypeptide(L)' 'IFANGLCKVEERRIFRFSRKDVIRTVEQAEQTHCIVCGKTGASITCAQTGCGHSFHLPCASKAECVTQYFNEY' A
#
# COMPACT_ATOMS: atom_id res chain seq x y z
N ILE A 1 2.16 4.92 5.88
CA ILE A 1 1.12 3.87 5.92
C ILE A 1 0.55 3.48 4.56
N PHE A 2 1.00 4.07 3.45
CA PHE A 2 0.38 3.85 2.12
C PHE A 2 0.66 2.48 1.49
N ALA A 3 1.64 1.74 2.02
CA ALA A 3 1.92 0.38 1.57
C ALA A 3 1.32 -0.63 2.55
N ASN A 4 0.51 -1.52 1.99
CA ASN A 4 -0.33 -2.44 2.75
C ASN A 4 0.53 -3.45 3.53
N GLY A 5 0.09 -3.84 4.72
CA GLY A 5 0.79 -4.84 5.56
C GLY A 5 2.11 -4.38 6.21
N LEU A 6 2.49 -3.10 6.09
CA LEU A 6 3.71 -2.58 6.71
C LEU A 6 3.55 -2.13 8.16
N CYS A 7 2.38 -1.63 8.51
CA CYS A 7 2.21 -0.86 9.72
C CYS A 7 1.43 -1.65 10.78
N LYS A 8 2.05 -1.86 11.96
CA LYS A 8 1.35 -2.33 13.16
C LYS A 8 1.06 -1.14 14.06
N VAL A 9 -0.21 -0.97 14.43
CA VAL A 9 -0.66 0.08 15.34
C VAL A 9 -0.67 -0.49 16.76
N GLU A 10 0.10 0.11 17.68
CA GLU A 10 -0.08 -0.10 19.13
C GLU A 10 -0.76 1.13 19.76
N GLU A 11 -1.43 0.94 20.90
CA GLU A 11 -2.29 1.89 21.66
C GLU A 11 -1.70 3.28 21.95
N ARG A 12 -0.42 3.54 21.62
CA ARG A 12 0.30 4.79 21.91
C ARG A 12 0.82 5.56 20.69
N ARG A 13 0.19 5.42 19.52
CA ARG A 13 0.54 6.16 18.28
C ARG A 13 1.98 5.92 17.77
N ILE A 14 2.63 4.83 18.20
CA ILE A 14 3.95 4.45 17.68
C ILE A 14 3.73 3.48 16.52
N PHE A 15 3.98 3.95 15.30
CA PHE A 15 3.99 3.08 14.13
C PHE A 15 5.25 2.24 14.12
N ARG A 16 5.12 0.93 14.38
CA ARG A 16 6.25 -0.01 14.31
C ARG A 16 6.24 -0.76 12.98
N PHE A 17 7.39 -0.72 12.31
CA PHE A 17 7.67 -1.49 11.10
C PHE A 17 8.66 -2.61 11.46
N SER A 18 8.30 -3.86 11.16
CA SER A 18 9.27 -4.95 11.20
C SER A 18 10.14 -4.89 9.94
N ARG A 19 11.46 -5.07 10.08
CA ARG A 19 12.36 -5.20 8.92
C ARG A 19 11.87 -6.27 7.94
N LYS A 20 11.34 -7.38 8.45
CA LYS A 20 10.78 -8.47 7.63
C LYS A 20 9.57 -8.01 6.81
N ASP A 21 8.67 -7.23 7.43
CA ASP A 21 7.48 -6.72 6.76
C ASP A 21 7.85 -5.67 5.70
N VAL A 22 8.86 -4.84 5.97
CA VAL A 22 9.43 -3.90 4.98
C VAL A 22 9.99 -4.62 3.76
N ILE A 23 10.88 -5.59 3.98
CA ILE A 23 11.50 -6.37 2.89
C ILE A 23 10.42 -7.05 2.05
N ARG A 24 9.50 -7.79 2.70
CA ARG A 24 8.42 -8.50 1.99
C ARG A 24 7.57 -7.55 1.15
N THR A 25 7.26 -6.36 1.66
CA THR A 25 6.42 -5.40 0.93
C THR A 25 7.16 -4.78 -0.26
N VAL A 26 8.48 -4.58 -0.15
CA VAL A 26 9.32 -4.14 -1.27
C VAL A 26 9.36 -5.22 -2.35
N GLU A 27 9.68 -6.46 -1.99
CA GLU A 27 9.71 -7.61 -2.93
C GLU A 27 8.37 -7.82 -3.64
N GLN A 28 7.26 -7.63 -2.93
CA GLN A 28 5.92 -7.70 -3.51
C GLN A 28 5.68 -6.53 -4.47
N ALA A 29 6.03 -5.30 -4.08
CA ALA A 29 5.82 -4.12 -4.92
C ALA A 29 6.61 -4.21 -6.24
N GLU A 30 7.84 -4.73 -6.22
CA GLU A 30 8.69 -4.93 -7.40
C GLU A 30 8.03 -5.78 -8.51
N GLN A 31 7.12 -6.68 -8.12
CA GLN A 31 6.39 -7.56 -9.04
C GLN A 31 4.96 -7.07 -9.34
N THR A 32 4.51 -6.03 -8.64
CA THR A 32 3.12 -5.56 -8.70
C THR A 32 2.98 -4.42 -9.70
N HIS A 33 2.05 -4.55 -10.64
CA HIS A 33 1.82 -3.60 -11.72
C HIS A 33 0.91 -2.45 -11.28
N CYS A 34 1.23 -1.24 -11.73
CA CYS A 34 0.36 -0.09 -11.56
C CYS A 34 -0.72 -0.04 -12.65
N ILE A 35 -1.99 0.03 -12.26
CA ILE A 35 -3.12 0.10 -13.21
C ILE A 35 -3.13 1.40 -14.06
N VAL A 36 -2.45 2.45 -13.59
CA VAL A 36 -2.43 3.77 -14.26
C VAL A 36 -1.35 3.85 -15.34
N CYS A 37 -0.14 3.37 -15.04
CA CYS A 37 1.00 3.51 -15.96
C CYS A 37 1.53 2.19 -16.51
N GLY A 38 1.01 1.05 -16.05
CA GLY A 38 1.39 -0.30 -16.49
C GLY A 38 2.75 -0.80 -15.98
N LYS A 39 3.55 0.04 -15.31
CA LYS A 39 4.89 -0.35 -14.80
C LYS A 39 4.79 -1.05 -13.45
N THR A 40 5.78 -1.89 -13.14
CA THR A 40 5.90 -2.53 -11.82
C THR A 40 6.41 -1.56 -10.74
N GLY A 41 6.44 -1.99 -9.47
CA GLY A 41 6.80 -1.14 -8.34
C GLY A 41 5.60 -0.52 -7.62
N ALA A 42 4.39 -0.99 -7.88
CA ALA A 42 3.18 -0.48 -7.25
C ALA A 42 3.04 -1.04 -5.82
N SER A 43 3.07 -0.16 -4.83
CA SER A 43 3.04 -0.55 -3.41
C SER A 43 1.72 -0.22 -2.71
N ILE A 44 0.81 0.50 -3.36
CA ILE A 44 -0.50 0.86 -2.82
C ILE A 44 -1.54 -0.04 -3.44
N THR A 45 -2.21 -0.87 -2.65
CA THR A 45 -3.31 -1.75 -3.10
C THR A 45 -4.66 -1.14 -2.76
N CYS A 46 -5.68 -1.39 -3.58
CA CYS A 46 -7.06 -1.01 -3.26
C CYS A 46 -7.51 -1.69 -1.95
N ALA A 47 -8.21 -0.96 -1.09
CA ALA A 47 -8.74 -1.49 0.17
C ALA A 47 -10.03 -2.33 -0.02
N GLN A 48 -10.70 -2.19 -1.15
CA GLN A 48 -11.92 -2.94 -1.45
C GLN A 48 -11.62 -4.43 -1.55
N THR A 49 -12.33 -5.25 -0.77
CA THR A 49 -12.21 -6.71 -0.83
C THR A 49 -12.49 -7.21 -2.25
N GLY A 50 -11.57 -8.02 -2.79
CA GLY A 50 -11.65 -8.54 -4.16
C GLY A 50 -11.10 -7.61 -5.25
N CYS A 51 -10.67 -6.39 -4.92
CA CYS A 51 -10.02 -5.50 -5.87
C CYS A 51 -8.51 -5.76 -5.94
N GLY A 52 -8.03 -6.29 -7.06
CA GLY A 52 -6.60 -6.56 -7.30
C GLY A 52 -5.80 -5.34 -7.79
N HIS A 53 -6.39 -4.14 -7.82
CA HIS A 53 -5.73 -2.97 -8.37
C HIS A 53 -4.65 -2.42 -7.44
N SER A 54 -3.51 -2.07 -8.05
CA SER A 54 -2.37 -1.49 -7.37
C SER A 54 -1.88 -0.23 -8.07
N PHE A 55 -1.25 0.65 -7.31
CA PHE A 55 -0.85 1.98 -7.74
C PHE A 55 0.54 2.34 -7.22
N HIS A 56 1.31 3.07 -8.04
CA HIS A 56 2.38 3.91 -7.49
C HIS A 56 1.77 5.03 -6.68
N LEU A 57 2.48 5.52 -5.66
CA LEU A 57 2.08 6.69 -4.88
C LEU A 57 1.70 7.91 -5.75
N PRO A 58 2.52 8.38 -6.70
CA PRO A 58 2.13 9.50 -7.57
C PRO A 58 0.99 9.15 -8.55
N CYS A 59 0.77 7.88 -8.85
CA CYS A 59 -0.30 7.43 -9.74
C CYS A 59 -1.66 7.37 -9.03
N ALA A 60 -1.68 6.98 -7.75
CA ALA A 60 -2.88 6.96 -6.93
C ALA A 60 -3.53 8.35 -6.84
N SER A 61 -2.71 9.40 -6.61
CA SER A 61 -3.19 10.78 -6.58
C SER A 61 -3.74 11.28 -7.93
N LYS A 62 -3.19 10.81 -9.06
CA LYS A 62 -3.64 11.19 -10.40
C LYS A 62 -4.92 10.49 -10.85
N ALA A 63 -5.17 9.28 -10.36
CA ALA A 63 -6.34 8.49 -10.72
C ALA A 63 -7.58 8.82 -9.88
N GLU A 64 -7.56 9.93 -9.11
CA GLU A 64 -8.58 10.26 -8.12
C GLU A 64 -8.85 9.11 -7.13
N CYS A 65 -7.88 8.20 -6.99
CA CYS A 65 -8.01 7.05 -6.12
C CYS A 65 -7.90 7.55 -4.68
N VAL A 66 -9.00 7.48 -3.93
CA VAL A 66 -9.03 7.87 -2.53
C VAL A 66 -8.10 6.95 -1.74
N THR A 67 -6.92 7.43 -1.35
CA THR A 67 -6.09 6.74 -0.36
C THR A 67 -6.71 6.99 1.02
N GLN A 68 -7.81 6.30 1.33
CA GLN A 68 -8.44 6.39 2.64
C GLN A 68 -7.75 5.41 3.59
N TYR A 69 -7.10 5.93 4.62
CA TYR A 69 -6.67 5.13 5.75
C TYR A 69 -7.91 4.78 6.56
N PHE A 70 -8.42 3.57 6.41
CA PHE A 70 -9.46 3.06 7.29
C PHE A 70 -8.80 2.73 8.64
N ASN A 71 -9.03 3.58 9.64
CA ASN A 71 -8.86 3.14 11.04
C ASN A 71 -9.81 1.96 11.23
N GLU A 72 -9.30 0.76 11.47
CA GLU A 72 -10.12 -0.30 12.05
C GLU A 72 -10.47 0.14 13.48
N TYR A 73 -11.77 0.24 13.77
CA TYR A 73 -12.34 0.71 15.03
C TYR A 73 -12.07 -0.26 16.18
#